data_AF-A0A6J4V4C9-F1
#
_entry.id   AF-A0A6J4V4C9-F1
#
_cell.length_a   1.000
_cell.length_b   1.000
_cell.length_c   1.000
_cell.angle_alpha   90.00
_cell.angle_beta   90.00
_cell.angle_gamma   90.00
#
_symmetry.space_group_name_H-M   'P 1'
#
loop_
_entity.id
_entity.type
_entity.pdbx_description
1 polymer ?
#
loop_
_entity_poly.entity_id
_entity_poly.type
_entity_poly.pdbx_seq_one_letter_code
_entity_poly.pdbx_strand_id
1 'polypeptide(L)' 'MARLLYQGIISLDGYLNDAGGRFDWAAPDDEVFAFTIEQ' A
#
# COMPACT_ATOMS: atom_id res chain seq x y z
N MET A 1 16.70 13.42 -22.41
CA MET A 1 16.80 12.73 -21.10
C MET A 1 15.43 12.17 -20.74
N ALA A 2 15.37 11.01 -20.11
CA ALA A 2 14.10 10.38 -19.69
C ALA A 2 13.60 10.96 -18.35
N ARG A 3 12.30 10.81 -18.07
CA ARG A 3 11.65 11.25 -16.82
C ARG A 3 11.71 10.15 -15.77
N LEU A 4 12.21 10.46 -14.57
CA LEU A 4 12.08 9.58 -13.41
C LEU A 4 10.63 9.62 -12.90
N LEU A 5 10.00 8.46 -12.79
CA LEU A 5 8.69 8.29 -12.16
C LEU A 5 8.89 7.62 -10.79
N TYR A 6 8.37 8.25 -9.75
CA TYR A 6 8.34 7.71 -8.39
C TYR A 6 6.88 7.62 -7.93
N GLN A 7 6.41 6.41 -7.66
CA GLN A 7 5.06 6.11 -7.21
C GLN A 7 5.14 5.08 -6.08
N GLY A 8 4.25 5.23 -5.08
CA GLY A 8 4.09 4.27 -3.99
C GLY A 8 2.84 4.59 -3.18
N ILE A 9 2.44 3.63 -2.34
CA ILE A 9 1.42 3.83 -1.31
C ILE A 9 2.04 4.57 -0.12
N ILE A 10 1.28 5.43 0.56
CA ILE A 10 1.76 6.18 1.72
C ILE A 10 0.60 6.35 2.72
N SER A 11 0.92 6.30 4.01
CA SER A 11 -0.07 6.58 5.05
C SER A 11 -0.51 8.05 5.02
N LEU A 12 -1.63 8.36 5.67
CA LEU A 12 -2.15 9.73 5.76
C LEU A 12 -1.14 10.73 6.36
N ASP A 13 -0.32 10.26 7.29
CA ASP A 13 0.71 11.02 7.99
C ASP A 13 2.10 10.95 7.33
N GLY A 14 2.22 10.33 6.15
CA GLY A 14 3.42 10.44 5.31
C GLY A 14 4.47 9.34 5.50
N TYR A 15 4.08 8.19 6.04
CA TYR A 15 4.98 7.04 6.24
C TYR A 15 4.73 5.92 5.22
N LEU A 16 5.82 5.30 4.78
CA LEU A 16 5.78 4.11 3.91
C LEU A 16 5.65 2.83 4.74
N ASN A 17 6.37 2.75 5.84
CA ASN A 17 6.44 1.59 6.72
C ASN A 17 5.96 1.96 8.11
N ASP A 18 5.43 0.96 8.83
CA ASP A 18 5.29 1.05 10.28
C ASP A 18 6.66 1.10 10.99
N ALA A 19 6.65 1.27 12.31
CA ALA A 19 7.87 1.33 13.12
C ALA A 19 8.74 0.05 13.06
N GLY A 20 8.17 -1.08 12.64
CA GLY A 20 8.85 -2.35 12.44
C GLY A 20 9.35 -2.57 11.01
N GLY A 21 9.16 -1.60 10.10
CA GLY A 21 9.56 -1.74 8.70
C GLY A 21 8.57 -2.55 7.85
N ARG A 22 7.31 -2.69 8.30
CA ARG A 22 6.28 -3.48 7.61
C ARG A 22 5.27 -2.58 6.91
N PHE A 23 4.61 -3.16 5.90
CA PHE A 23 3.56 -2.51 5.12
C PHE A 23 2.15 -3.05 5.43
N ASP A 24 2.01 -3.87 6.48
CA ASP A 24 0.75 -4.53 6.84
C ASP A 24 -0.39 -3.54 7.10
N TRP A 25 -0.06 -2.30 7.48
CA TRP A 25 -1.02 -1.20 7.66
C TRP A 25 -1.82 -0.86 6.39
N ALA A 26 -1.30 -1.21 5.21
CA ALA A 26 -1.93 -0.94 3.93
C ALA A 26 -2.70 -2.14 3.36
N ALA A 27 -2.63 -3.30 4.02
CA ALA A 27 -3.39 -4.47 3.61
C ALA A 27 -4.90 -4.18 3.76
N PRO A 28 -5.73 -4.47 2.74
CA PRO A 28 -7.18 -4.39 2.89
C PRO A 28 -7.68 -5.48 3.85
N ASP A 29 -8.86 -5.27 4.42
CA ASP A 29 -9.54 -6.31 5.18
C ASP A 29 -9.88 -7.53 4.30
N ASP A 30 -9.95 -8.72 4.91
CA ASP A 30 -10.15 -9.99 4.21
C ASP A 30 -11.40 -10.00 3.31
N GLU A 31 -12.51 -9.43 3.78
CA GLU A 31 -13.77 -9.32 3.00
C GLU A 31 -13.60 -8.46 1.75
N VAL A 32 -12.89 -7.33 1.87
CA VAL A 32 -12.62 -6.41 0.76
C VAL A 32 -11.64 -7.04 -0.24
N PHE A 33 -10.65 -7.77 0.27
CA PHE A 33 -9.73 -8.51 -0.56
C PHE A 33 -10.45 -9.62 -1.34
N ALA A 34 -11.28 -10.42 -0.66
CA ALA A 34 -12.06 -11.50 -1.27
C ALA A 34 -12.97 -10.99 -2.40
N PHE A 35 -13.72 -9.91 -2.16
CA PHE A 35 -14.56 -9.28 -3.19
C PHE A 35 -13.77 -8.90 -4.47
N THR A 36 -12.50 -8.54 -4.33
CA THR A 36 -11.66 -8.11 -5.46
C THR A 36 -11.14 -9.30 -6.28
N ILE A 37 -10.92 -10.47 -5.66
CA ILE A 37 -10.26 -11.62 -6.29
C ILE A 37 -11.22 -12.72 -6.78
N GLU A 38 -12.49 -12.70 -6.37
CA GLU A 38 -13.51 -13.72 -6.73
C GLU A 38 -14.17 -13.50 -8.13
N GLN A 39 -13.41 -12.99 -9.12
CA GLN A 39 -13.90 -12.85 -10.51
C GLN A 39 -13.75 -14.15 -11.31
#